data_AF-A0A653B4J0-F1
#
_entry.id   AF-A0A653B4J0-F1
#
_cell.length_a   1.000
_cell.length_b   1.000
_cell.length_c   1.000
_cell.angle_alpha   90.00
_cell.angle_beta   90.00
_cell.angle_gamma   90.00
#
_symmetry.space_group_name_H-M   'P 1'
#
loop_
_entity.id
_entity.type
_entity.pdbx_description
1 polymer ?
#
loop_
_entity_poly.entity_id
_entity_poly.type
_entity_poly.pdbx_seq_one_letter_code
_entity_poly.pdbx_strand_id
1 'polypeptide(L)'
;MAGQPTRKRDGVTYVKAGTSTSTEVQQTEPEVLSYCRCTGQELTTLPEYASIPSYTGDLPSPLQFMWYVPEGNEVLKTEIPDSEIRGWIRDAAKYHGIPHILLAVILQQENGPGASKTLQTLQFGERSLTTFLAIVDEVAFDIVPDRIAGSSSGFVNMSRNTLRKAATYTEDYYCKRPMPEDVQYRIFGYNQDTRIPGDDWKADLYYAAAHLRELIDRVTGTPCHKGNLTAQQLKAVIGAYNGSGPLAEKYASDAMNLLERAKMGTASLYFYER
;
A
#
# COMPACT_ATOMS: atom_id res chain seq x y z
N MET A 1 -38.42 -20.87 62.05
CA MET A 1 -37.88 -20.31 60.79
C MET A 1 -36.61 -19.54 61.15
N ALA A 2 -35.44 -20.14 60.95
CA ALA A 2 -34.15 -19.53 61.31
C ALA A 2 -33.48 -19.00 60.03
N GLY A 3 -33.13 -17.71 60.03
CA GLY A 3 -32.52 -17.01 58.91
C GLY A 3 -31.15 -17.60 58.54
N GLN A 4 -30.93 -17.81 57.24
CA GLN A 4 -29.66 -18.31 56.70
C GLN A 4 -28.56 -17.23 56.82
N PRO A 5 -27.29 -17.63 57.08
CA PRO A 5 -26.21 -16.68 57.34
C PRO A 5 -25.67 -16.06 56.05
N THR A 6 -25.96 -14.78 55.81
CA THR A 6 -25.19 -13.93 54.89
C THR A 6 -23.90 -13.49 55.58
N ARG A 7 -22.73 -13.86 55.04
CA ARG A 7 -21.45 -13.28 55.45
C ARG A 7 -21.08 -12.13 54.51
N LYS A 8 -20.81 -10.95 55.10
CA LYS A 8 -20.20 -9.81 54.41
C LYS A 8 -18.71 -9.81 54.72
N ARG A 9 -17.88 -9.80 53.68
CA ARG A 9 -16.45 -9.51 53.76
C ARG A 9 -16.14 -8.59 52.58
N ASP A 10 -15.40 -7.51 52.83
CA ASP A 10 -14.89 -6.60 51.80
C ASP A 10 -15.98 -5.98 50.89
N GLY A 11 -17.16 -5.69 51.46
CA GLY A 11 -18.26 -5.05 50.73
C GLY A 11 -19.06 -5.99 49.80
N VAL A 12 -18.70 -7.27 49.71
CA VAL A 12 -19.37 -8.25 48.85
C VAL A 12 -20.21 -9.22 49.68
N THR A 13 -21.44 -9.47 49.24
CA THR A 13 -22.37 -10.42 49.88
C THR A 13 -22.21 -11.78 49.22
N TYR A 14 -21.76 -12.78 49.97
CA TYR A 14 -21.63 -14.15 49.46
C TYR A 14 -22.95 -14.91 49.64
N VAL A 15 -23.49 -15.43 48.54
CA VAL A 15 -24.67 -16.31 48.52
C VAL A 15 -24.27 -17.74 48.15
N LYS A 16 -25.14 -18.71 48.46
CA LYS A 16 -24.88 -20.14 48.19
C LYS A 16 -24.77 -20.38 46.67
N ALA A 17 -23.86 -21.26 46.27
CA ALA A 17 -23.73 -21.66 44.87
C ALA A 17 -25.07 -22.21 44.36
N GLY A 18 -25.56 -21.69 43.24
CA GLY A 18 -26.85 -22.07 42.63
C GLY A 18 -28.05 -21.17 42.94
N THR A 19 -27.91 -20.10 43.74
CA THR A 19 -29.01 -19.14 44.01
C THR A 19 -28.94 -17.82 43.22
N SER A 20 -27.94 -17.63 42.35
CA SER A 20 -27.87 -16.46 41.47
C SER A 20 -28.45 -16.78 40.10
N THR A 21 -29.53 -16.11 39.71
CA THR A 21 -29.90 -15.96 38.30
C THR A 21 -28.87 -15.06 37.64
N SER A 22 -28.02 -15.63 36.79
CA SER A 22 -27.16 -14.85 35.90
C SER A 22 -28.06 -14.08 34.94
N THR A 23 -28.16 -12.76 35.09
CA THR A 23 -28.64 -11.90 34.02
C THR A 23 -27.72 -12.11 32.82
N GLU A 24 -28.29 -12.53 31.69
CA GLU A 24 -27.59 -12.55 30.40
C GLU A 24 -26.95 -11.17 30.19
N VAL A 25 -25.62 -11.14 30.19
CA VAL A 25 -24.90 -9.99 29.69
C VAL A 25 -25.08 -10.07 28.18
N GLN A 26 -25.97 -9.24 27.61
CA GLN A 26 -25.95 -8.99 26.18
C GLN A 26 -24.55 -8.53 25.83
N GLN A 27 -23.76 -9.40 25.19
CA GLN A 27 -22.59 -8.98 24.46
C GLN A 27 -23.11 -8.11 23.32
N THR A 28 -23.06 -6.79 23.49
CA THR A 28 -23.11 -5.88 22.35
C THR A 28 -21.96 -6.28 21.43
N GLU A 29 -22.31 -6.75 20.23
CA GLU A 29 -21.32 -6.92 19.17
C GLU A 29 -20.53 -5.61 19.04
N PRO A 30 -19.19 -5.66 18.92
CA PRO A 30 -18.41 -4.46 18.70
C PRO A 30 -18.93 -3.76 17.44
N GLU A 31 -19.36 -2.50 17.56
CA GLU A 31 -19.66 -1.69 16.38
C GLU A 31 -18.39 -1.57 15.55
N VAL A 32 -18.43 -2.10 14.33
CA VAL A 32 -17.40 -1.88 13.33
C VAL A 32 -17.49 -0.41 12.91
N LEU A 33 -16.70 0.44 13.56
CA LEU A 33 -16.49 1.83 13.17
C LEU A 33 -15.69 1.86 11.87
N SER A 34 -16.37 1.70 10.74
CA SER A 34 -15.81 2.18 9.47
C SER A 34 -15.90 3.70 9.48
N TYR A 35 -14.74 4.37 9.49
CA TYR A 35 -14.68 5.83 9.53
C TYR A 35 -15.13 6.48 8.20
N CYS A 36 -14.96 5.78 7.07
CA CYS A 36 -15.47 6.26 5.79
C CYS A 36 -16.88 5.73 5.54
N ARG A 37 -17.70 6.53 4.83
CA ARG A 37 -19.02 6.08 4.38
C ARG A 37 -18.95 5.09 3.21
N CYS A 38 -17.74 4.71 2.81
CA CYS A 38 -17.46 3.72 1.76
C CYS A 38 -18.19 4.03 0.45
N THR A 39 -18.21 5.32 0.13
CA THR A 39 -19.00 5.86 -0.98
C THR A 39 -18.25 5.81 -2.31
N GLY A 40 -16.94 5.57 -2.27
CA GLY A 40 -16.05 5.72 -3.41
C GLY A 40 -15.83 7.18 -3.81
N GLN A 41 -16.36 8.13 -3.04
CA GLN A 41 -16.20 9.56 -3.30
C GLN A 41 -14.98 10.16 -2.60
N GLU A 42 -14.27 9.36 -1.81
CA GLU A 42 -13.03 9.70 -1.14
C GLU A 42 -11.92 9.84 -2.20
N LEU A 43 -11.97 10.93 -2.99
CA LEU A 43 -11.09 11.18 -4.12
C LEU A 43 -10.18 12.38 -3.83
N THR A 44 -8.88 12.13 -3.89
CA THR A 44 -7.85 13.16 -3.80
C THR A 44 -7.37 13.55 -5.19
N THR A 45 -7.22 14.85 -5.46
CA THR A 45 -6.79 15.35 -6.76
C THR A 45 -5.63 16.34 -6.68
N LEU A 46 -4.99 16.57 -7.82
CA LEU A 46 -3.84 17.45 -8.00
C LEU A 46 -4.01 18.29 -9.29
N PRO A 47 -4.96 19.24 -9.31
CA PRO A 47 -5.33 19.96 -10.53
C PRO A 47 -4.18 20.79 -11.11
N GLU A 48 -3.26 21.27 -10.27
CA GLU A 48 -2.08 22.05 -10.70
C GLU A 48 -1.13 21.26 -11.61
N TYR A 49 -1.22 19.93 -11.59
CA TYR A 49 -0.41 19.01 -12.37
C TYR A 49 -1.19 18.37 -13.53
N ALA A 50 -2.44 18.80 -13.76
CA ALA A 50 -3.29 18.31 -14.86
C ALA A 50 -2.79 18.70 -16.26
N SER A 51 -1.73 19.48 -16.39
CA SER A 51 -1.09 19.81 -17.67
C SER A 51 0.10 18.91 -18.01
N ILE A 52 0.54 18.04 -17.10
CA ILE A 52 1.67 17.13 -17.37
C ILE A 52 1.28 16.17 -18.50
N PRO A 53 2.07 16.07 -19.59
CA PRO A 53 1.73 15.23 -20.73
C PRO A 53 1.86 13.75 -20.40
N SER A 54 1.05 12.91 -21.05
CA SER A 54 1.25 11.46 -21.04
C SER A 54 2.60 11.11 -21.68
N TYR A 55 3.30 10.14 -21.11
CA TYR A 55 4.44 9.50 -21.74
C TYR A 55 4.01 8.17 -22.35
N THR A 56 4.14 8.06 -23.68
CA THR A 56 3.74 6.86 -24.44
C THR A 56 4.94 6.08 -24.99
N GLY A 57 6.16 6.51 -24.65
CA GLY A 57 7.38 5.85 -25.09
C GLY A 57 7.75 4.65 -24.21
N ASP A 58 8.89 4.06 -24.53
CA ASP A 58 9.44 2.95 -23.75
C ASP A 58 9.91 3.42 -22.38
N LEU A 59 9.68 2.62 -21.36
CA LEU A 59 10.21 2.86 -20.03
C LEU A 59 11.74 2.74 -20.08
N PRO A 60 12.47 3.72 -19.54
CA PRO A 60 13.93 3.70 -19.54
C PRO A 60 14.47 2.51 -18.75
N SER A 61 15.25 1.68 -19.43
CA SER A 61 15.89 0.49 -18.88
C SER A 61 17.08 0.78 -17.95
N PRO A 62 17.39 -0.14 -17.02
CA PRO A 62 16.70 -1.40 -16.77
C PRO A 62 15.49 -1.15 -15.87
N LEU A 63 14.32 -1.57 -16.36
CA LEU A 63 13.26 -1.92 -15.45
C LEU A 63 13.70 -3.19 -14.71
N GLN A 64 13.36 -3.26 -13.43
CA GLN A 64 13.58 -4.45 -12.60
C GLN A 64 13.08 -5.68 -13.38
N PHE A 65 13.83 -6.78 -13.48
CA PHE A 65 13.31 -7.95 -14.21
C PHE A 65 12.10 -8.51 -13.46
N MET A 66 11.02 -8.79 -14.21
CA MET A 66 9.80 -9.42 -13.70
C MET A 66 10.13 -10.74 -13.01
N TRP A 67 9.84 -10.84 -11.72
CA TRP A 67 9.38 -12.10 -11.19
C TRP A 67 7.86 -12.09 -11.29
N TYR A 68 7.39 -12.86 -12.26
CA TYR A 68 6.09 -13.53 -12.27
C TYR A 68 4.84 -12.72 -12.66
N VAL A 69 3.97 -13.37 -13.44
CA VAL A 69 2.80 -12.80 -14.14
C VAL A 69 1.61 -13.75 -13.98
N PRO A 70 0.43 -13.31 -13.50
CA PRO A 70 -0.70 -14.21 -13.41
C PRO A 70 -2.03 -13.63 -13.90
N GLU A 71 -2.39 -14.01 -15.12
CA GLU A 71 -3.77 -14.23 -15.56
C GLU A 71 -3.79 -15.40 -16.56
N GLY A 72 -4.98 -15.98 -16.81
CA GLY A 72 -5.33 -17.08 -17.73
C GLY A 72 -4.36 -17.40 -18.87
N ASN A 73 -3.92 -16.33 -19.53
CA ASN A 73 -3.20 -16.37 -20.79
C ASN A 73 -1.84 -15.64 -20.73
N GLU A 74 -1.43 -15.13 -19.56
CA GLU A 74 -0.22 -14.31 -19.41
C GLU A 74 1.02 -15.09 -18.94
N VAL A 75 0.85 -16.36 -18.58
CA VAL A 75 1.97 -17.30 -18.33
C VAL A 75 2.85 -17.47 -19.59
N LEU A 76 2.34 -17.08 -20.76
CA LEU A 76 3.04 -17.06 -22.05
C LEU A 76 3.51 -15.64 -22.47
N LYS A 77 3.11 -14.58 -21.75
CA LYS A 77 3.61 -13.22 -22.02
C LYS A 77 5.04 -13.13 -21.49
N THR A 78 6.01 -13.28 -22.37
CA THR A 78 7.44 -13.09 -22.05
C THR A 78 7.80 -11.63 -21.82
N GLU A 79 6.95 -10.71 -22.28
CA GLU A 79 7.12 -9.26 -22.15
C GLU A 79 5.76 -8.61 -21.85
N ILE A 80 5.74 -7.72 -20.87
CA ILE A 80 4.58 -6.88 -20.55
C ILE A 80 4.82 -5.50 -21.17
N PRO A 81 3.92 -5.01 -22.05
CA PRO A 81 4.06 -3.69 -22.64
C PRO A 81 4.13 -2.58 -21.58
N ASP A 82 4.97 -1.58 -21.81
CA ASP A 82 5.12 -0.45 -20.88
C ASP A 82 3.81 0.35 -20.68
N SER A 83 2.95 0.40 -21.71
CA SER A 83 1.60 0.97 -21.61
C SER A 83 0.68 0.17 -20.70
N GLU A 84 0.89 -1.14 -20.60
CA GLU A 84 0.13 -2.03 -19.71
C GLU A 84 0.54 -1.76 -18.25
N ILE A 85 1.84 -1.63 -17.98
CA ILE A 85 2.35 -1.22 -16.65
C ILE A 85 1.76 0.13 -16.26
N ARG A 86 1.79 1.14 -17.15
CA ARG A 86 1.16 2.44 -16.89
C ARG A 86 -0.35 2.35 -16.67
N GLY A 87 -1.02 1.43 -17.37
CA GLY A 87 -2.41 1.10 -17.13
C GLY A 87 -2.66 0.61 -15.70
N TRP A 88 -1.85 -0.32 -15.20
CA TRP A 88 -1.96 -0.82 -13.84
C TRP A 88 -1.75 0.27 -12.79
N ILE A 89 -0.78 1.17 -13.01
CA ILE A 89 -0.52 2.32 -12.13
C ILE A 89 -1.76 3.22 -12.03
N ARG A 90 -2.38 3.54 -13.17
CA ARG A 90 -3.61 4.32 -13.23
C ARG A 90 -4.76 3.62 -12.51
N ASP A 91 -4.91 2.32 -12.72
CA ASP A 91 -6.03 1.55 -12.18
C ASP A 91 -5.91 1.38 -10.65
N ALA A 92 -4.71 1.09 -10.14
CA ALA A 92 -4.43 1.05 -8.70
C ALA A 92 -4.68 2.41 -8.03
N ALA A 93 -4.20 3.50 -8.64
CA ALA A 93 -4.42 4.84 -8.13
C ALA A 93 -5.92 5.20 -8.08
N LYS A 94 -6.65 4.88 -9.16
CA LYS A 94 -8.10 5.08 -9.26
C LYS A 94 -8.84 4.28 -8.19
N TYR A 95 -8.49 3.01 -8.00
CA TYR A 95 -9.12 2.15 -7.00
C TYR A 95 -8.99 2.72 -5.58
N HIS A 96 -7.84 3.32 -5.24
CA HIS A 96 -7.59 3.96 -3.94
C HIS A 96 -7.95 5.45 -3.87
N GLY A 97 -8.50 6.00 -4.96
CA GLY A 97 -8.90 7.40 -5.06
C GLY A 97 -7.74 8.39 -4.92
N ILE A 98 -6.51 7.98 -5.18
CA ILE A 98 -5.34 8.85 -5.11
C ILE A 98 -5.02 9.45 -6.48
N PRO A 99 -4.30 10.59 -6.55
CA PRO A 99 -3.85 11.11 -7.83
C PRO A 99 -2.90 10.13 -8.51
N HIS A 100 -3.21 9.67 -9.73
CA HIS A 100 -2.35 8.78 -10.50
C HIS A 100 -0.90 9.30 -10.59
N ILE A 101 -0.74 10.61 -10.77
CA ILE A 101 0.57 11.24 -10.86
C ILE A 101 1.45 11.06 -9.61
N LEU A 102 0.83 10.93 -8.43
CA LEU A 102 1.54 10.69 -7.18
C LEU A 102 2.19 9.30 -7.18
N LEU A 103 1.47 8.26 -7.62
CA LEU A 103 2.04 6.92 -7.71
C LEU A 103 3.13 6.86 -8.80
N ALA A 104 2.91 7.52 -9.94
CA ALA A 104 3.90 7.56 -11.03
C ALA A 104 5.22 8.25 -10.61
N VAL A 105 5.16 9.35 -9.86
CA VAL A 105 6.39 10.03 -9.40
C VAL A 105 7.15 9.18 -8.38
N ILE A 106 6.45 8.49 -7.47
CA ILE A 106 7.07 7.56 -6.52
C ILE A 106 7.80 6.45 -7.25
N LEU A 107 7.14 5.79 -8.21
CA LEU A 107 7.76 4.74 -9.02
C LEU A 107 8.98 5.23 -9.79
N GLN A 108 8.93 6.46 -10.30
CA GLN A 108 10.06 7.06 -10.99
C GLN A 108 11.26 7.29 -10.08
N GLN A 109 11.03 7.64 -8.82
CA GLN A 109 12.10 7.77 -7.84
C GLN A 109 12.69 6.42 -7.45
N GLU A 110 11.84 5.41 -7.22
CA GLU A 110 12.27 4.08 -6.78
C GLU A 110 13.05 3.29 -7.84
N ASN A 111 12.77 3.56 -9.11
CA ASN A 111 13.39 2.87 -10.24
C ASN A 111 14.52 3.68 -10.91
N GLY A 112 14.69 4.95 -10.52
CA GLY A 112 15.86 5.76 -10.88
C GLY A 112 16.23 5.71 -12.37
N PRO A 113 15.34 6.11 -13.30
CA PRO A 113 15.49 5.88 -14.74
C PRO A 113 16.72 6.54 -15.40
N GLY A 114 17.39 7.45 -14.70
CA GLY A 114 18.60 8.15 -15.15
C GLY A 114 19.89 7.69 -14.46
N ALA A 115 19.86 6.67 -13.60
CA ALA A 115 21.06 6.10 -12.99
C ALA A 115 21.86 5.28 -14.01
N SER A 116 23.16 5.09 -13.77
CA SER A 116 24.00 4.27 -14.66
C SER A 116 23.58 2.80 -14.57
N LYS A 117 23.55 2.10 -15.71
CA LYS A 117 23.14 0.69 -15.83
C LYS A 117 23.82 -0.24 -14.82
N THR A 118 25.08 0.04 -14.47
CA THR A 118 25.86 -0.71 -13.48
C THR A 118 25.35 -0.56 -12.04
N LEU A 119 24.96 0.66 -11.63
CA LEU A 119 24.42 0.92 -10.29
C LEU A 119 23.02 0.30 -10.13
N GLN A 120 22.21 0.38 -11.19
CA GLN A 120 20.87 -0.22 -11.22
C GLN A 120 20.92 -1.76 -11.20
N THR A 121 21.89 -2.39 -11.87
CA THR A 121 22.06 -3.86 -11.85
C THR A 121 22.50 -4.39 -10.48
N LEU A 122 23.29 -3.60 -9.73
CA LEU A 122 23.68 -3.94 -8.35
C LEU A 122 22.51 -3.83 -7.37
N GLN A 123 21.76 -2.72 -7.41
CA GLN A 123 20.54 -2.55 -6.62
C GLN A 123 19.47 -3.60 -6.96
N PHE A 124 19.41 -4.02 -8.22
CA PHE A 124 18.59 -5.13 -8.70
C PHE A 124 19.00 -6.46 -8.04
N GLY A 125 20.29 -6.82 -8.06
CA GLY A 125 20.77 -8.06 -7.44
C GLY A 125 20.42 -8.15 -5.95
N GLU A 126 20.51 -7.04 -5.22
CA GLU A 126 20.16 -6.97 -3.80
C GLU A 126 18.64 -7.09 -3.57
N ARG A 127 17.82 -6.34 -4.32
CA ARG A 127 16.35 -6.35 -4.18
C ARG A 127 15.74 -7.69 -4.63
N SER A 128 16.22 -8.28 -5.72
CA SER A 128 15.74 -9.58 -6.22
C SER A 128 16.14 -10.72 -5.31
N LEU A 129 17.36 -10.72 -4.75
CA LEU A 129 17.76 -11.72 -3.75
C LEU A 129 16.90 -11.60 -2.48
N THR A 130 16.61 -10.38 -2.05
CA THR A 130 15.74 -10.12 -0.88
C THR A 130 14.31 -10.61 -1.11
N THR A 131 13.75 -10.33 -2.29
CA THR A 131 12.40 -10.79 -2.69
C THR A 131 12.35 -12.32 -2.80
N PHE A 132 13.34 -12.93 -3.46
CA PHE A 132 13.45 -14.37 -3.61
C PHE A 132 13.59 -15.08 -2.27
N LEU A 133 14.42 -14.54 -1.36
CA LEU A 133 14.55 -15.08 0.00
C LEU A 133 13.23 -14.98 0.77
N ALA A 134 12.46 -13.90 0.61
CA ALA A 134 11.14 -13.76 1.23
C ALA A 134 10.08 -14.74 0.69
N ILE A 135 10.15 -15.10 -0.60
CA ILE A 135 9.23 -16.09 -1.23
C ILE A 135 9.62 -17.52 -0.83
N VAL A 136 10.91 -17.85 -0.85
CA VAL A 136 11.41 -19.18 -0.44
C VAL A 136 11.12 -19.45 1.04
N ASP A 137 11.15 -18.41 1.89
CA ASP A 137 10.80 -18.46 3.31
C ASP A 137 9.34 -18.92 3.55
N GLU A 138 8.39 -18.54 2.70
CA GLU A 138 6.97 -18.89 2.89
C GLU A 138 6.62 -20.29 2.34
N VAL A 139 7.36 -20.78 1.34
CA VAL A 139 7.18 -22.15 0.80
C VAL A 139 7.93 -23.20 1.66
N ALA A 140 8.91 -22.79 2.45
CA ALA A 140 9.75 -23.67 3.26
C ALA A 140 9.61 -23.44 4.77
N PHE A 141 8.41 -23.60 5.33
CA PHE A 141 8.14 -23.84 6.77
C PHE A 141 8.99 -23.02 7.79
N ASP A 142 8.49 -21.84 8.18
CA ASP A 142 8.53 -21.28 9.55
C ASP A 142 9.91 -21.12 10.25
N ILE A 143 10.99 -20.83 9.51
CA ILE A 143 12.34 -20.65 10.11
C ILE A 143 13.11 -19.49 9.45
N VAL A 144 12.73 -18.22 9.67
CA VAL A 144 13.63 -17.07 9.43
C VAL A 144 13.52 -15.96 10.50
N PRO A 145 14.66 -15.45 11.00
CA PRO A 145 14.75 -14.42 12.05
C PRO A 145 14.40 -12.99 11.59
N ASP A 146 13.97 -12.16 12.55
CA ASP A 146 13.47 -10.76 12.45
C ASP A 146 14.22 -9.77 11.52
N ARG A 147 15.44 -10.08 11.07
CA ARG A 147 16.26 -9.16 10.25
C ARG A 147 15.83 -9.02 8.80
N ILE A 148 15.15 -10.01 8.20
CA ILE A 148 14.72 -9.96 6.79
C ILE A 148 13.37 -9.22 6.64
N ALA A 149 12.51 -9.28 7.66
CA ALA A 149 11.18 -8.63 7.68
C ALA A 149 11.20 -7.10 7.61
N GLY A 150 12.36 -6.46 7.85
CA GLY A 150 12.55 -5.00 7.76
C GLY A 150 13.04 -4.50 6.40
N SER A 151 13.36 -5.38 5.46
CA SER A 151 13.86 -4.99 4.14
C SER A 151 12.72 -4.57 3.20
N SER A 152 13.02 -3.63 2.29
CA SER A 152 12.08 -3.16 1.26
C SER A 152 12.40 -3.84 -0.07
N SER A 153 11.37 -4.25 -0.80
CA SER A 153 11.51 -5.05 -2.02
C SER A 153 10.39 -4.78 -3.02
N GLY A 154 10.47 -5.41 -4.19
CA GLY A 154 9.47 -5.27 -5.25
C GLY A 154 9.53 -3.96 -6.03
N PHE A 155 8.58 -3.80 -6.94
CA PHE A 155 8.55 -2.72 -7.94
C PHE A 155 8.40 -1.33 -7.31
N VAL A 156 7.73 -1.29 -6.16
CA VAL A 156 7.41 -0.10 -5.37
C VAL A 156 8.35 0.11 -4.17
N ASN A 157 9.33 -0.79 -3.99
CA ASN A 157 10.31 -0.77 -2.89
C ASN A 157 9.67 -0.56 -1.51
N MET A 158 8.66 -1.37 -1.18
CA MET A 158 7.96 -1.30 0.10
C MET A 158 8.45 -2.37 1.07
N SER A 159 8.47 -2.04 2.36
CA SER A 159 8.70 -3.05 3.41
C SER A 159 7.44 -3.87 3.66
N ARG A 160 7.61 -5.13 4.09
CA ARG A 160 6.49 -6.05 4.43
C ARG A 160 5.57 -5.45 5.51
N ASN A 161 6.15 -4.77 6.49
CA ASN A 161 5.38 -4.12 7.56
C ASN A 161 4.54 -2.94 7.02
N THR A 162 5.12 -2.11 6.15
CA THR A 162 4.40 -1.00 5.52
C THR A 162 3.24 -1.52 4.68
N LEU A 163 3.49 -2.55 3.86
CA LEU A 163 2.49 -3.19 3.03
C LEU A 163 1.31 -3.71 3.88
N ARG A 164 1.59 -4.51 4.91
CA ARG A 164 0.55 -5.07 5.78
C ARG A 164 -0.26 -3.99 6.49
N LYS A 165 0.39 -2.93 6.98
CA LYS A 165 -0.28 -1.79 7.60
C LYS A 165 -1.19 -1.05 6.61
N ALA A 166 -0.73 -0.83 5.39
CA ALA A 166 -1.53 -0.19 4.35
C ALA A 166 -2.76 -1.03 3.96
N ALA A 167 -2.58 -2.36 3.90
CA ALA A 167 -3.68 -3.30 3.67
C ALA A 167 -4.72 -3.22 4.80
N THR A 168 -4.28 -3.37 6.05
CA THR A 168 -5.16 -3.27 7.23
C THR A 168 -5.84 -1.89 7.31
N TYR A 169 -5.12 -0.80 7.05
CA TYR A 169 -5.71 0.54 7.03
C TYR A 169 -6.83 0.66 5.99
N THR A 170 -6.66 0.06 4.80
CA THR A 170 -7.71 0.04 3.79
C THR A 170 -8.93 -0.75 4.26
N GLU A 171 -8.71 -1.92 4.85
CA GLU A 171 -9.77 -2.80 5.36
C GLU A 171 -10.57 -2.11 6.47
N ASP A 172 -9.88 -1.47 7.42
CA ASP A 172 -10.48 -0.82 8.58
C ASP A 172 -11.24 0.46 8.21
N TYR A 173 -10.72 1.26 7.27
CA TYR A 173 -11.25 2.60 7.01
C TYR A 173 -12.12 2.69 5.74
N TYR A 174 -11.89 1.87 4.71
CA TYR A 174 -12.46 2.08 3.36
C TYR A 174 -13.48 1.03 2.89
N CYS A 175 -13.94 0.13 3.76
CA CYS A 175 -14.85 -1.00 3.47
C CYS A 175 -14.52 -1.76 2.18
N LYS A 176 -13.23 -1.88 1.86
CA LYS A 176 -12.79 -2.59 0.68
C LYS A 176 -11.50 -3.30 0.98
N ARG A 177 -11.21 -4.33 0.19
CA ARG A 177 -9.92 -5.02 0.22
C ARG A 177 -8.83 -4.12 -0.38
N PRO A 178 -7.55 -4.34 -0.04
CA PRO A 178 -6.43 -3.58 -0.60
C PRO A 178 -6.34 -3.59 -2.13
N MET A 179 -7.00 -4.56 -2.77
CA MET A 179 -7.06 -4.75 -4.22
C MET A 179 -8.46 -5.30 -4.58
N PRO A 180 -8.97 -5.10 -5.81
CA PRO A 180 -10.23 -5.68 -6.25
C PRO A 180 -10.12 -7.18 -6.56
N GLU A 181 -11.25 -7.89 -6.65
CA GLU A 181 -11.27 -9.35 -6.81
C GLU A 181 -10.59 -9.84 -8.11
N ASP A 182 -10.78 -9.12 -9.21
CA ASP A 182 -10.15 -9.41 -10.51
C ASP A 182 -8.62 -9.29 -10.47
N VAL A 183 -8.07 -8.57 -9.49
CA VAL A 183 -6.63 -8.48 -9.24
C VAL A 183 -6.17 -9.52 -8.20
N GLN A 184 -7.05 -9.93 -7.28
CA GLN A 184 -6.75 -10.95 -6.27
C GLN A 184 -6.67 -12.35 -6.84
N TYR A 185 -7.47 -12.71 -7.85
CA TYR A 185 -7.64 -14.11 -8.23
C TYR A 185 -6.91 -14.47 -9.53
N ARG A 186 -6.12 -15.55 -9.46
CA ARG A 186 -5.44 -16.15 -10.62
C ARG A 186 -6.24 -17.27 -11.26
N ILE A 187 -5.68 -17.84 -12.35
CA ILE A 187 -6.06 -19.17 -12.86
C ILE A 187 -6.08 -20.18 -11.71
N PHE A 188 -7.10 -21.03 -11.68
CA PHE A 188 -7.33 -22.04 -10.65
C PHE A 188 -7.71 -21.48 -9.25
N GLY A 189 -8.06 -20.19 -9.14
CA GLY A 189 -8.65 -19.63 -7.92
C GLY A 189 -7.65 -19.33 -6.79
N TYR A 190 -6.35 -19.25 -7.09
CA TYR A 190 -5.34 -18.86 -6.10
C TYR A 190 -5.44 -17.36 -5.78
N ASN A 191 -5.45 -17.01 -4.49
CA ASN A 191 -5.55 -15.63 -3.99
C ASN A 191 -4.15 -14.97 -3.93
N GLN A 192 -4.04 -13.77 -4.48
CA GLN A 192 -2.82 -12.94 -4.59
C GLN A 192 -2.73 -11.80 -3.59
N ASP A 193 -3.67 -11.70 -2.66
CA ASP A 193 -3.46 -10.92 -1.44
C ASP A 193 -2.48 -11.67 -0.50
N THR A 194 -1.26 -11.97 -0.97
CA THR A 194 -0.21 -12.66 -0.20
C THR A 194 0.37 -11.75 0.88
N ARG A 195 0.24 -10.43 0.70
CA ARG A 195 0.83 -9.40 1.56
C ARG A 195 2.36 -9.54 1.66
N ILE A 196 2.98 -9.92 0.54
CA ILE A 196 4.42 -10.07 0.36
C ILE A 196 4.88 -9.07 -0.71
N PRO A 197 5.79 -8.14 -0.38
CA PRO A 197 6.29 -7.18 -1.37
C PRO A 197 7.14 -7.87 -2.44
N GLY A 198 6.85 -7.59 -3.71
CA GLY A 198 7.55 -8.16 -4.86
C GLY A 198 7.09 -9.54 -5.30
N ASP A 199 6.02 -10.08 -4.71
CA ASP A 199 5.38 -11.34 -5.17
C ASP A 199 4.66 -11.15 -6.51
N ASP A 200 4.03 -9.99 -6.69
CA ASP A 200 3.35 -9.59 -7.93
C ASP A 200 3.40 -8.06 -8.09
N TRP A 201 3.81 -7.57 -9.25
CA TRP A 201 3.96 -6.12 -9.48
C TRP A 201 2.64 -5.38 -9.51
N LYS A 202 1.59 -6.01 -10.04
CA LYS A 202 0.25 -5.42 -10.08
C LYS A 202 -0.24 -5.29 -8.64
N ALA A 203 -0.13 -6.33 -7.82
CA ALA A 203 -0.44 -6.30 -6.39
C ALA A 203 0.38 -5.25 -5.62
N ASP A 204 1.69 -5.17 -5.85
CA ASP A 204 2.59 -4.16 -5.29
C ASP A 204 2.06 -2.73 -5.54
N LEU A 205 1.57 -2.45 -6.76
CA LEU A 205 0.98 -1.15 -7.10
C LEU A 205 -0.28 -0.85 -6.29
N TYR A 206 -1.14 -1.85 -6.07
CA TYR A 206 -2.33 -1.69 -5.23
C TYR A 206 -1.97 -1.44 -3.76
N TYR A 207 -0.97 -2.12 -3.22
CA TYR A 207 -0.50 -1.86 -1.86
C TYR A 207 0.19 -0.51 -1.71
N ALA A 208 0.97 -0.08 -2.70
CA ALA A 208 1.59 1.24 -2.71
C ALA A 208 0.53 2.34 -2.80
N ALA A 209 -0.49 2.16 -3.62
CA ALA A 209 -1.62 3.08 -3.71
C ALA A 209 -2.43 3.13 -2.40
N ALA A 210 -2.65 1.99 -1.74
CA ALA A 210 -3.25 1.93 -0.40
C ALA A 210 -2.41 2.70 0.63
N HIS A 211 -1.09 2.55 0.60
CA HIS A 211 -0.21 3.26 1.53
C HIS A 211 -0.21 4.76 1.27
N LEU A 212 -0.13 5.19 0.00
CA LEU A 212 -0.24 6.61 -0.35
C LEU A 212 -1.58 7.21 0.10
N ARG A 213 -2.66 6.42 0.08
CA ARG A 213 -3.93 6.85 0.66
C ARG A 213 -3.82 7.08 2.18
N GLU A 214 -3.30 6.11 2.92
CA GLU A 214 -3.04 6.27 4.37
C GLU A 214 -2.23 7.54 4.65
N LEU A 215 -1.18 7.79 3.86
CA LEU A 215 -0.32 8.97 4.00
C LEU A 215 -1.05 10.28 3.70
N ILE A 216 -1.92 10.31 2.69
CA ILE A 216 -2.77 11.47 2.38
C ILE A 216 -3.66 11.80 3.58
N ASP A 217 -4.37 10.81 4.11
CA ASP A 217 -5.27 11.02 5.24
C ASP A 217 -4.50 11.51 6.48
N ARG A 218 -3.30 10.96 6.71
CA ARG A 218 -2.42 11.39 7.79
C ARG A 218 -1.92 12.83 7.63
N VAL A 219 -1.46 13.20 6.43
CA VAL A 219 -0.91 14.54 6.15
C VAL A 219 -2.01 15.61 6.15
N THR A 220 -3.20 15.27 5.68
CA THR A 220 -4.36 16.17 5.69
C THR A 220 -5.07 16.19 7.04
N GLY A 221 -4.74 15.26 7.95
CA GLY A 221 -5.36 15.11 9.26
C GLY A 221 -6.84 14.67 9.20
N THR A 222 -7.28 14.19 8.03
CA THR A 222 -8.69 13.86 7.77
C THR A 222 -8.75 12.47 7.12
N PRO A 223 -9.20 11.43 7.85
CA PRO A 223 -9.56 10.15 7.23
C PRO A 223 -10.54 10.38 6.08
N CYS A 224 -10.48 9.56 5.04
CA CYS A 224 -11.43 9.64 3.92
C CYS A 224 -11.28 10.95 3.13
N HIS A 225 -10.06 11.49 3.04
CA HIS A 225 -9.83 12.79 2.43
C HIS A 225 -10.40 12.86 1.00
N LYS A 226 -11.17 13.93 0.76
CA LYS A 226 -11.76 14.29 -0.52
C LYS A 226 -11.42 15.73 -0.84
N GLY A 227 -10.75 15.95 -1.95
CA GLY A 227 -10.38 17.30 -2.39
C GLY A 227 -8.97 17.38 -2.94
N ASN A 228 -8.44 18.60 -3.00
CA ASN A 228 -7.16 18.89 -3.63
C ASN A 228 -6.07 18.93 -2.56
N LEU A 229 -4.92 18.30 -2.84
CA LEU A 229 -3.73 18.54 -2.02
C LEU A 229 -3.08 19.86 -2.44
N THR A 230 -2.59 20.60 -1.45
CA THR A 230 -1.64 21.69 -1.72
C THR A 230 -0.27 21.12 -2.10
N ALA A 231 0.58 21.92 -2.75
CA ALA A 231 1.95 21.52 -3.06
C ALA A 231 2.75 21.12 -1.81
N GLN A 232 2.48 21.77 -0.66
CA GLN A 232 3.12 21.44 0.62
C GLN A 232 2.64 20.09 1.17
N GLN A 233 1.35 19.80 1.08
CA GLN A 233 0.80 18.49 1.46
C GLN A 233 1.30 17.39 0.53
N LEU A 234 1.35 17.65 -0.78
CA LEU A 234 1.92 16.72 -1.76
C LEU A 234 3.38 16.38 -1.41
N LYS A 235 4.21 17.39 -1.18
CA LYS A 235 5.60 17.21 -0.75
C LYS A 235 5.69 16.40 0.55
N ALA A 236 4.84 16.69 1.53
CA ALA A 236 4.80 15.96 2.79
C ALA A 236 4.40 14.49 2.61
N VAL A 237 3.43 14.19 1.75
CA VAL A 237 3.05 12.80 1.41
C VAL A 237 4.22 12.05 0.77
N ILE A 238 4.91 12.66 -0.21
CA ILE A 238 6.07 12.05 -0.87
C ILE A 238 7.22 11.81 0.11
N GLY A 239 7.53 12.81 0.95
CA GLY A 239 8.56 12.66 1.99
C GLY A 239 8.23 11.54 2.95
N ALA A 240 6.97 11.46 3.38
CA ALA A 240 6.51 10.46 4.31
C ALA A 240 6.52 9.02 3.74
N TYR A 241 6.35 8.85 2.43
CA TYR A 241 6.53 7.56 1.76
C TYR A 241 7.98 7.07 1.89
N ASN A 242 8.94 7.99 1.75
CA ASN A 242 10.38 7.72 1.85
C ASN A 242 10.88 7.64 3.31
N GLY A 243 10.00 7.75 4.30
CA GLY A 243 10.34 7.72 5.72
C GLY A 243 10.47 9.11 6.34
N SER A 244 11.58 9.35 7.07
CA SER A 244 11.80 10.60 7.80
C SER A 244 13.27 11.05 7.77
N GLY A 245 13.50 12.31 8.13
CA GLY A 245 14.83 12.91 8.18
C GLY A 245 15.31 13.52 6.85
N PRO A 246 16.60 13.93 6.78
CA PRO A 246 17.12 14.72 5.67
C PRO A 246 17.05 14.03 4.30
N LEU A 247 17.18 12.71 4.25
CA LEU A 247 17.07 11.94 3.00
C LEU A 247 15.64 11.95 2.46
N ALA A 248 14.65 11.73 3.32
CA ALA A 248 13.24 11.79 2.95
C ALA A 248 12.86 13.20 2.43
N GLU A 249 13.37 14.26 3.06
CA GLU A 249 13.17 15.65 2.61
C GLU A 249 13.83 15.93 1.26
N LYS A 250 15.01 15.36 1.02
CA LYS A 250 15.70 15.44 -0.28
C LYS A 250 14.86 14.74 -1.36
N TYR A 251 14.44 13.50 -1.12
CA TYR A 251 13.60 12.76 -2.08
C TYR A 251 12.29 13.49 -2.36
N ALA A 252 11.63 14.03 -1.34
CA ALA A 252 10.44 14.86 -1.53
C ALA A 252 10.72 16.07 -2.43
N SER A 253 11.82 16.77 -2.19
CA SER A 253 12.20 17.94 -2.99
C SER A 253 12.56 17.56 -4.43
N ASP A 254 13.27 16.45 -4.64
CA ASP A 254 13.63 15.95 -5.97
C ASP A 254 12.38 15.53 -6.76
N ALA A 255 11.39 14.92 -6.11
CA ALA A 255 10.10 14.60 -6.72
C ALA A 255 9.34 15.85 -7.16
N MET A 256 9.23 16.84 -6.26
CA MET A 256 8.56 18.10 -6.57
C MET A 256 9.24 18.81 -7.74
N ASN A 257 10.58 18.82 -7.77
CA ASN A 257 11.35 19.37 -8.89
C ASN A 257 11.13 18.61 -10.20
N LEU A 258 10.96 17.28 -10.15
CA LEU A 258 10.60 16.48 -11.32
C LEU A 258 9.19 16.83 -11.82
N LEU A 259 8.21 16.95 -10.92
CA LEU A 259 6.84 17.34 -11.28
C LEU A 259 6.78 18.73 -11.90
N GLU A 260 7.46 19.73 -11.35
CA GLU A 260 7.50 21.08 -11.93
C GLU A 260 8.18 21.07 -13.32
N ARG A 261 9.28 20.34 -13.50
CA ARG A 261 9.91 20.21 -14.82
C ARG A 261 9.02 19.50 -15.82
N ALA A 262 8.33 18.44 -15.41
CA ALA A 262 7.36 17.73 -16.26
C ALA A 262 6.19 18.62 -16.66
N LYS A 263 5.70 19.45 -15.73
CA LYS A 263 4.65 20.44 -15.98
C LYS A 263 5.09 21.50 -17.01
N MET A 264 6.37 21.87 -17.01
CA MET A 264 6.97 22.76 -18.01
C MET A 264 7.36 22.05 -19.32
N GLY A 265 7.19 20.73 -19.43
CA GLY A 265 7.61 19.95 -20.59
C GLY A 265 9.13 19.79 -20.75
N THR A 266 9.90 20.02 -19.68
CA THR A 266 11.37 19.92 -19.68
C THR A 266 11.89 18.62 -19.06
N ALA A 267 10.99 17.77 -18.55
CA ALA A 267 11.28 16.41 -18.11
C ALA A 267 10.09 15.50 -18.42
N SER A 268 10.34 14.20 -18.51
CA SER A 268 9.29 13.19 -18.71
C SER A 268 8.99 12.46 -17.41
N LEU A 269 7.69 12.24 -17.14
CA LEU A 269 7.23 11.34 -16.10
C LEU A 269 6.91 9.98 -16.74
N TYR A 270 7.91 9.08 -16.79
CA TYR A 270 7.88 7.88 -17.63
C TYR A 270 6.79 6.88 -17.26
N PHE A 271 6.39 6.88 -15.99
CA PHE A 271 5.35 6.01 -15.44
C PHE A 271 3.94 6.62 -15.52
N TYR A 272 3.79 7.77 -16.19
CA TYR A 272 2.51 8.49 -16.26
C TYR A 272 1.94 8.52 -17.67
N GLU A 273 0.74 7.96 -17.82
CA GLU A 273 -0.08 8.00 -19.03
C GLU A 273 -1.56 8.14 -18.62
N ARG A 274 -2.27 9.07 -19.26
CA ARG A 274 -3.68 9.38 -18.95
C ARG A 274 -4.64 8.30 -19.40
#